data_AF-A0A347SRI4-F1
#
_entry.id   AF-A0A347SRI4-F1
#
_cell.length_a   1.000
_cell.length_b   1.000
_cell.length_c   1.000
_cell.angle_alpha   90.00
_cell.angle_beta   90.00
_cell.angle_gamma   90.00
#
_symmetry.space_group_name_H-M   'P 1'
#
loop_
_entity.id
_entity.type
_entity.pdbx_description
1 polymer ?
#
loop_
_entity_poly.entity_id
_entity_poly.type
_entity_poly.pdbx_seq_one_letter_code
_entity_poly.pdbx_strand_id
1 'polypeptide(L)'
;MEVMRMVLTPKEIQEKSFGSQLRGYDKEEVDQFLNQIIKDYNAEISKNQQLTHDLKEAQTQISYFNELQNTVNEAIIVAQNAADQVKNQADVQANSLMTQTRLNTERMVNEAIKKARQIVQEAEQEAQSIIEQRNQINQGVHRDYQNLQKVIKSQQELVNSVPWKELINGGEEKIMQKIQAECQSYLTRLNQFADKVKLEDDDLVIKNSSEKKIDNTPENSDNQSNHTKLEK
;
A
#
# COMPACT_ATOMS: atom_id res chain seq x y z
N MET A 1 -21.36 -31.04 79.58
CA MET A 1 -20.70 -32.28 80.02
C MET A 1 -21.03 -32.47 81.47
N GLU A 2 -21.77 -33.53 81.77
CA GLU A 2 -22.01 -33.95 83.15
C GLU A 2 -20.67 -34.44 83.69
N VAL A 3 -20.04 -33.65 84.56
CA VAL A 3 -18.83 -34.08 85.26
C VAL A 3 -19.31 -35.18 86.21
N MET A 4 -19.02 -36.44 85.89
CA MET A 4 -19.22 -37.53 86.84
C MET A 4 -18.45 -37.15 88.11
N ARG A 5 -19.18 -36.73 89.14
CA ARG A 5 -18.60 -36.46 90.45
C ARG A 5 -18.08 -37.79 90.96
N MET A 6 -16.76 -37.94 91.00
CA MET A 6 -16.17 -39.04 91.77
C MET A 6 -16.69 -38.93 93.19
N VAL A 7 -17.40 -39.98 93.62
CA VAL A 7 -18.12 -40.02 94.90
C VAL A 7 -17.13 -40.08 96.07
N LEU A 8 -15.88 -40.48 95.82
CA LEU A 8 -14.77 -40.53 96.76
C LEU A 8 -13.46 -40.20 96.04
N THR A 9 -12.58 -39.44 96.68
CA THR A 9 -11.20 -39.17 96.23
C THR A 9 -10.20 -40.13 96.89
N PRO A 10 -9.02 -40.37 96.28
CA PRO A 10 -7.97 -41.17 96.91
C PRO A 10 -7.63 -40.69 98.34
N LYS A 11 -7.67 -39.38 98.55
CA LYS A 11 -7.44 -38.73 99.84
C LYS A 11 -8.57 -39.01 100.84
N GLU A 12 -9.82 -38.94 100.42
CA GLU A 12 -10.99 -39.27 101.27
C GLU A 12 -11.03 -40.76 101.66
N ILE A 13 -10.51 -41.65 100.80
CA ILE A 13 -10.35 -43.08 101.13
C ILE A 13 -9.27 -43.27 102.19
N GLN A 14 -8.18 -42.51 102.12
CA GLN A 14 -7.07 -42.58 103.07
C GLN A 14 -7.41 -42.01 104.46
N GLU A 15 -8.24 -40.96 104.51
CA GLU A 15 -8.68 -40.32 105.76
C GLU A 15 -9.87 -41.04 106.42
N LYS A 16 -10.42 -42.09 105.79
CA LYS A 16 -11.62 -42.78 106.28
C LYS A 16 -11.30 -43.69 107.47
N SER A 17 -11.88 -43.37 108.63
CA SER A 17 -11.85 -44.24 109.81
C SER A 17 -13.12 -45.08 109.95
N PHE A 18 -12.98 -46.36 110.29
CA PHE A 18 -14.08 -47.28 110.60
C PHE A 18 -14.20 -47.53 112.11
N GLY A 19 -15.42 -47.69 112.63
CA GLY A 19 -15.65 -48.03 114.04
C GLY A 19 -15.37 -49.51 114.34
N SER A 20 -14.85 -49.81 115.54
CA SER A 20 -14.52 -51.17 115.96
C SER A 20 -15.72 -51.86 116.65
N GLN A 21 -16.08 -53.07 116.22
CA GLN A 21 -17.11 -53.91 116.83
C GLN A 21 -16.53 -55.29 117.21
N LEU A 22 -17.11 -55.98 118.20
CA LEU A 22 -16.61 -57.25 118.77
C LEU A 22 -16.46 -58.40 117.74
N ARG A 23 -17.10 -58.28 116.58
CA ARG A 23 -16.90 -59.11 115.38
C ARG A 23 -16.84 -58.16 114.18
N GLY A 24 -15.73 -58.15 113.46
CA GLY A 24 -15.48 -57.27 112.32
C GLY A 24 -14.30 -57.75 111.48
N TYR A 25 -14.05 -57.08 110.36
CA TYR A 25 -12.88 -57.35 109.52
C TYR A 25 -11.58 -57.00 110.24
N ASP A 26 -10.50 -57.69 109.89
CA ASP A 26 -9.16 -57.36 110.36
C ASP A 26 -8.75 -55.98 109.82
N LYS A 27 -8.34 -55.09 110.72
CA LYS A 27 -7.96 -53.73 110.38
C LYS A 27 -6.72 -53.69 109.48
N GLU A 28 -5.73 -54.56 109.71
CA GLU A 28 -4.49 -54.57 108.93
C GLU A 28 -4.74 -55.05 107.49
N GLU A 29 -5.60 -56.06 107.32
CA GLU A 29 -5.98 -56.58 106.00
C GLU A 29 -6.80 -55.54 105.20
N VAL A 30 -7.73 -54.85 105.87
CA VAL A 30 -8.52 -53.76 105.26
C VAL A 30 -7.64 -52.59 104.88
N ASP A 31 -6.71 -52.15 105.74
CA ASP A 31 -5.80 -51.05 105.45
C ASP A 31 -4.87 -51.38 104.26
N GLN A 32 -4.38 -52.63 104.15
CA GLN A 32 -3.61 -53.07 102.97
C GLN A 32 -4.44 -53.04 101.68
N PHE A 33 -5.69 -53.50 101.74
CA PHE A 33 -6.59 -53.48 100.59
C PHE A 33 -6.95 -52.04 100.16
N LEU A 34 -7.21 -51.14 101.12
CA LEU A 34 -7.47 -49.72 100.84
C LEU A 34 -6.25 -49.02 100.23
N ASN A 35 -5.04 -49.34 100.68
CA ASN A 35 -3.81 -48.82 100.07
C ASN A 35 -3.65 -49.26 98.61
N GLN A 36 -4.00 -50.52 98.30
CA GLN A 36 -4.00 -51.02 96.92
C GLN A 36 -5.06 -50.30 96.06
N ILE A 37 -6.28 -50.11 96.59
CA ILE A 37 -7.33 -49.33 95.92
C ILE A 37 -6.85 -47.90 95.64
N ILE A 38 -6.27 -47.22 96.63
CA ILE A 38 -5.77 -45.84 96.48
C ILE A 38 -4.72 -45.76 95.35
N LYS A 39 -3.82 -46.75 95.27
CA LYS A 39 -2.80 -46.81 94.23
C LYS A 39 -3.41 -46.96 92.84
N ASP A 40 -4.32 -47.92 92.67
CA ASP A 40 -4.97 -48.17 91.39
C ASP A 40 -5.88 -47.00 90.98
N TYR A 41 -6.56 -46.38 91.94
CA TYR A 41 -7.39 -45.18 91.70
C TYR A 41 -6.56 -43.99 91.24
N ASN A 42 -5.39 -43.74 91.86
CA ASN A 42 -4.47 -42.69 91.41
C ASN A 42 -3.91 -42.98 90.01
N ALA A 43 -3.59 -44.24 89.70
CA ALA A 43 -3.13 -44.62 88.37
C ALA A 43 -4.20 -44.37 87.31
N GLU A 44 -5.46 -44.71 87.61
CA GLU A 44 -6.58 -44.49 86.68
C GLU A 44 -6.89 -43.00 86.50
N ILE A 45 -6.83 -42.19 87.57
CA ILE A 45 -6.96 -40.72 87.48
C ILE A 45 -5.87 -40.14 86.58
N SER A 46 -4.61 -40.52 86.78
CA SER A 46 -3.49 -40.02 85.97
C SER A 46 -3.64 -40.43 84.50
N LYS A 47 -4.07 -41.67 84.24
CA LYS A 47 -4.34 -42.16 82.89
C LYS A 47 -5.50 -41.40 82.23
N ASN A 48 -6.58 -41.14 82.97
CA ASN A 48 -7.72 -40.38 82.47
C ASN A 48 -7.34 -38.94 82.14
N GLN A 49 -6.50 -38.30 82.96
CA GLN A 49 -5.95 -36.97 82.68
C GLN A 49 -5.11 -36.97 81.40
N GLN A 50 -4.23 -37.97 81.22
CA GLN A 50 -3.42 -38.11 80.00
C GLN A 50 -4.30 -38.32 78.77
N LEU A 51 -5.26 -39.25 78.83
CA LEU A 51 -6.18 -39.51 77.72
C LEU A 51 -7.02 -38.28 77.37
N THR A 52 -7.45 -37.50 78.38
CA THR A 52 -8.21 -36.26 78.17
C THR A 52 -7.33 -35.19 77.51
N HIS A 53 -6.07 -35.10 77.90
CA HIS A 53 -5.10 -34.23 77.26
C HIS A 53 -4.89 -34.62 75.79
N ASP A 54 -4.59 -35.89 75.52
CA ASP A 54 -4.33 -36.40 74.17
C ASP A 54 -5.56 -36.26 73.26
N LEU A 55 -6.76 -36.49 73.81
CA LEU A 55 -8.02 -36.30 73.10
C LEU A 55 -8.23 -34.83 72.73
N LYS A 56 -7.93 -33.90 73.63
CA LYS A 56 -8.01 -32.46 73.36
C LYS A 56 -7.00 -32.03 72.29
N GLU A 57 -5.79 -32.57 72.33
CA GLU A 57 -4.76 -32.29 71.32
C GLU A 57 -5.17 -32.82 69.94
N ALA A 58 -5.64 -34.08 69.88
CA ALA A 58 -6.15 -34.67 68.64
C ALA A 58 -7.35 -33.90 68.06
N GLN A 59 -8.30 -33.46 68.91
CA GLN A 59 -9.42 -32.63 68.49
C GLN A 59 -8.95 -31.28 67.91
N THR A 60 -7.92 -30.68 68.50
CA THR A 60 -7.34 -29.43 68.00
C THR A 60 -6.68 -29.63 66.64
N GLN A 61 -5.93 -30.71 66.45
CA GLN A 61 -5.34 -31.07 65.16
C GLN A 61 -6.40 -31.33 64.10
N ILE A 62 -7.47 -32.06 64.43
CA ILE A 62 -8.59 -32.29 63.50
C ILE A 62 -9.23 -30.96 63.09
N SER A 63 -9.45 -30.04 64.03
CA SER A 63 -9.99 -28.71 63.71
C SER A 63 -9.08 -27.96 62.74
N TYR A 64 -7.77 -27.96 63.00
CA TYR A 64 -6.78 -27.34 62.12
C TYR A 64 -6.78 -27.96 60.72
N PHE A 65 -6.84 -29.28 60.60
CA PHE A 65 -6.90 -29.95 59.30
C PHE A 65 -8.20 -29.65 58.55
N ASN A 66 -9.33 -29.55 59.24
CA ASN A 66 -10.60 -29.17 58.63
C ASN A 66 -10.56 -27.72 58.10
N GLU A 67 -10.00 -26.79 58.87
CA GLU A 67 -9.81 -25.41 58.42
C GLU A 67 -8.88 -25.35 57.21
N LEU A 68 -7.74 -26.04 57.26
CA LEU A 68 -6.80 -26.12 56.16
C LEU A 68 -7.46 -26.72 54.90
N GLN A 69 -8.25 -27.77 55.05
CA GLN A 69 -8.99 -28.38 53.94
C GLN A 69 -9.96 -27.38 53.31
N ASN A 70 -10.68 -26.60 54.11
CA ASN A 70 -11.58 -25.56 53.62
C ASN A 70 -10.83 -24.48 52.85
N THR A 71 -9.71 -23.97 53.40
CA THR A 71 -8.88 -22.97 52.73
C THR A 71 -8.32 -23.49 51.40
N VAL A 72 -7.88 -24.75 51.36
CA VAL A 72 -7.38 -25.37 50.12
C VAL A 72 -8.49 -25.48 49.09
N ASN A 73 -9.69 -25.90 49.49
CA ASN A 73 -10.84 -25.99 48.59
C ASN A 73 -11.21 -24.60 48.03
N GLU A 74 -11.24 -23.57 48.87
CA GLU A 74 -11.47 -22.19 48.44
C GLU A 74 -10.40 -21.71 47.46
N ALA A 75 -9.12 -21.99 47.74
CA ALA A 75 -8.02 -21.64 46.85
C ALA A 75 -8.14 -22.33 45.48
N ILE A 76 -8.56 -23.60 45.43
CA ILE A 76 -8.81 -24.33 44.19
C ILE A 76 -9.93 -23.67 43.39
N ILE A 77 -11.04 -23.29 44.04
CA ILE A 77 -12.17 -22.64 43.37
C ILE A 77 -11.75 -21.28 42.80
N VAL A 78 -10.99 -20.49 43.57
CA VAL A 78 -10.45 -19.21 43.09
C VAL A 78 -9.53 -19.41 41.91
N ALA A 79 -8.63 -20.40 41.96
CA ALA A 79 -7.74 -20.71 40.85
C ALA A 79 -8.50 -21.15 39.59
N GLN A 80 -9.55 -21.98 39.74
CA GLN A 80 -10.42 -22.38 38.63
C GLN A 80 -11.15 -21.17 38.02
N ASN A 81 -11.76 -20.34 38.85
CA ASN A 81 -12.44 -19.12 38.39
C ASN A 81 -11.47 -18.17 37.67
N ALA A 82 -10.25 -18.01 38.19
CA ALA A 82 -9.22 -17.19 37.55
C ALA A 82 -8.80 -17.79 36.19
N ALA A 83 -8.61 -19.10 36.11
CA ALA A 83 -8.30 -19.79 34.87
C ALA A 83 -9.42 -19.64 33.82
N ASP A 84 -10.67 -19.80 34.22
CA ASP A 84 -11.83 -19.61 33.36
C ASP A 84 -11.98 -18.16 32.90
N GLN A 85 -11.73 -17.19 33.78
CA GLN A 85 -11.73 -15.77 33.43
C GLN A 85 -10.65 -15.46 32.40
N VAL A 86 -9.42 -15.95 32.60
CA VAL A 86 -8.30 -15.76 31.65
C VAL A 86 -8.64 -16.39 30.30
N LYS A 87 -9.21 -17.60 30.30
CA LYS A 87 -9.63 -18.28 29.07
C LYS A 87 -10.71 -17.49 28.32
N ASN A 88 -11.77 -17.09 29.01
CA ASN A 88 -12.84 -16.29 28.40
C ASN A 88 -12.33 -14.96 27.85
N GLN A 89 -11.43 -14.30 28.58
CA GLN A 89 -10.82 -13.05 28.12
C GLN A 89 -9.94 -13.26 26.88
N ALA A 90 -9.14 -14.32 26.85
CA ALA A 90 -8.35 -14.70 25.69
C ALA A 90 -9.24 -15.01 24.47
N ASP A 91 -10.35 -15.73 24.66
CA ASP A 91 -11.30 -16.04 23.59
C ASP A 91 -11.96 -14.76 23.02
N VAL A 92 -12.39 -13.84 23.89
CA VAL A 92 -12.97 -12.55 23.46
C VAL A 92 -11.93 -11.71 22.71
N GLN A 93 -10.70 -11.62 23.22
CA GLN A 93 -9.62 -10.88 22.56
C GLN A 93 -9.24 -11.50 21.22
N ALA A 94 -9.15 -12.83 21.14
CA ALA A 94 -8.85 -13.54 19.91
C ALA A 94 -9.94 -13.27 18.86
N ASN A 95 -11.21 -13.36 19.22
CA ASN A 95 -12.32 -13.07 18.31
C ASN A 95 -12.29 -11.61 17.83
N SER A 96 -12.08 -10.65 18.74
CA SER A 96 -11.96 -9.23 18.39
C SER A 96 -10.79 -8.97 17.44
N LEU A 97 -9.62 -9.55 17.72
CA LEU A 97 -8.44 -9.47 16.87
C LEU A 97 -8.71 -10.08 15.48
N MET A 98 -9.41 -11.22 15.42
CA MET A 98 -9.77 -11.86 14.16
C MET A 98 -10.67 -10.97 13.32
N THR A 99 -11.71 -10.38 13.94
CA THR A 99 -12.61 -9.44 13.27
C THR A 99 -11.86 -8.21 12.78
N GLN A 100 -11.01 -7.61 13.62
CA GLN A 100 -10.24 -6.42 13.24
C GLN A 100 -9.24 -6.71 12.13
N THR A 101 -8.54 -7.84 12.20
CA THR A 101 -7.59 -8.29 11.18
C THR A 101 -8.30 -8.53 9.86
N ARG A 102 -9.47 -9.17 9.87
CA ARG A 102 -10.29 -9.36 8.68
C ARG A 102 -10.68 -8.03 8.05
N LEU A 103 -11.21 -7.08 8.83
CA LEU A 103 -11.59 -5.75 8.33
C LEU A 103 -10.39 -4.99 7.75
N ASN A 104 -9.25 -5.03 8.44
CA ASN A 104 -8.02 -4.41 7.97
C ASN A 104 -7.52 -5.04 6.66
N THR A 105 -7.58 -6.37 6.56
CA THR A 105 -7.17 -7.12 5.36
C THR A 105 -8.10 -6.81 4.18
N GLU A 106 -9.41 -6.82 4.40
CA GLU A 106 -10.41 -6.42 3.39
C GLU A 106 -10.15 -4.99 2.90
N ARG A 107 -9.85 -4.05 3.81
CA ARG A 107 -9.48 -2.67 3.46
C ARG A 107 -8.18 -2.63 2.63
N MET A 108 -7.12 -3.31 3.07
CA MET A 108 -5.85 -3.36 2.35
C MET A 108 -6.01 -3.94 0.93
N VAL A 109 -6.79 -5.01 0.78
CA VAL A 109 -7.07 -5.63 -0.52
C VAL A 109 -7.84 -4.65 -1.41
N ASN A 110 -8.87 -3.98 -0.89
CA ASN A 110 -9.63 -3.01 -1.67
C ASN A 110 -8.78 -1.81 -2.10
N GLU A 111 -7.90 -1.31 -1.23
CA GLU A 111 -6.95 -0.25 -1.59
C GLU A 111 -5.95 -0.71 -2.65
N ALA A 112 -5.44 -1.94 -2.55
CA ALA A 112 -4.55 -2.51 -3.55
C ALA A 112 -5.25 -2.67 -4.91
N ILE A 113 -6.50 -3.17 -4.93
CA ILE A 113 -7.30 -3.28 -6.15
C ILE A 113 -7.55 -1.90 -6.76
N LYS A 114 -7.89 -0.89 -5.94
CA LYS A 114 -8.11 0.48 -6.40
C LYS A 114 -6.84 1.04 -7.06
N LYS A 115 -5.68 0.88 -6.42
CA LYS A 115 -4.38 1.31 -6.98
C LYS A 115 -4.04 0.57 -8.28
N ALA A 116 -4.25 -0.74 -8.31
CA ALA A 116 -4.00 -1.54 -9.51
C ALA A 116 -4.88 -1.07 -10.68
N ARG A 117 -6.17 -0.83 -10.45
CA ARG A 117 -7.08 -0.27 -11.46
C ARG A 117 -6.64 1.10 -11.94
N GLN A 118 -6.21 1.97 -11.02
CA GLN A 118 -5.72 3.30 -11.36
C GLN A 118 -4.47 3.21 -12.27
N ILE A 119 -3.50 2.36 -11.93
CA ILE A 119 -2.29 2.14 -12.75
C ILE A 119 -2.66 1.65 -14.15
N VAL A 120 -3.58 0.68 -14.25
CA VAL A 120 -4.05 0.17 -15.54
C VAL A 120 -4.73 1.28 -16.35
N GLN A 121 -5.60 2.07 -15.72
CA GLN A 121 -6.28 3.18 -16.38
C GLN A 121 -5.31 4.27 -16.86
N GLU A 122 -4.32 4.62 -16.04
CA GLU A 122 -3.26 5.58 -16.40
C GLU A 122 -2.44 5.06 -17.60
N ALA A 123 -2.05 3.78 -17.59
CA ALA A 123 -1.33 3.15 -18.68
C ALA A 123 -2.17 3.08 -19.98
N GLU A 124 -3.48 2.79 -19.88
CA GLU A 124 -4.39 2.81 -21.02
C GLU A 124 -4.53 4.23 -21.63
N GLN A 125 -4.63 5.25 -20.79
CA GLN A 125 -4.70 6.64 -21.23
C GLN A 125 -3.40 7.08 -21.92
N GLU A 126 -2.25 6.71 -21.35
CA GLU A 126 -0.95 6.99 -21.95
C GLU A 126 -0.79 6.30 -23.31
N ALA A 127 -1.14 5.01 -23.39
CA ALA A 127 -1.12 4.25 -24.64
C ALA A 127 -2.02 4.90 -25.70
N GLN A 128 -3.23 5.34 -25.31
CA GLN A 128 -4.15 6.03 -26.22
C GLN A 128 -3.55 7.35 -26.73
N SER A 129 -2.91 8.13 -25.84
CA SER A 129 -2.21 9.36 -26.24
C SER A 129 -1.08 9.09 -27.23
N ILE A 130 -0.28 8.05 -26.98
CA ILE A 130 0.80 7.62 -27.89
C ILE A 130 0.23 7.23 -29.26
N ILE A 131 -0.88 6.47 -29.30
CA ILE A 131 -1.53 6.09 -30.56
C ILE A 131 -2.02 7.33 -31.32
N GLU A 132 -2.60 8.31 -30.61
CA GLU A 132 -3.09 9.54 -31.23
C GLU A 132 -1.94 10.40 -31.78
N GLN A 133 -0.87 10.59 -31.01
CA GLN A 133 0.35 11.27 -31.46
C GLN A 133 0.95 10.57 -32.68
N ARG A 134 1.04 9.24 -32.66
CA ARG A 134 1.50 8.44 -33.81
C ARG A 134 0.64 8.69 -35.05
N ASN A 135 -0.68 8.72 -34.90
CA ASN A 135 -1.59 8.97 -36.01
C ASN A 135 -1.40 10.37 -36.60
N GLN A 136 -1.22 11.40 -35.76
CA GLN A 136 -0.92 12.76 -36.20
C GLN A 136 0.40 12.83 -36.96
N ILE A 137 1.47 12.20 -36.46
CA ILE A 137 2.76 12.13 -37.14
C ILE A 137 2.61 11.44 -38.50
N ASN A 138 1.92 10.29 -38.56
CA ASN A 138 1.71 9.57 -39.82
C ASN A 138 0.94 10.42 -40.85
N GLN A 139 -0.06 11.19 -40.40
CA GLN A 139 -0.78 12.14 -41.28
C GLN A 139 0.15 13.25 -41.79
N GLY A 140 1.02 13.78 -40.92
CA GLY A 140 2.05 14.75 -41.30
C GLY A 140 3.01 14.20 -42.36
N VAL A 141 3.58 13.01 -42.11
CA VAL A 141 4.45 12.30 -43.07
C VAL A 141 3.74 12.08 -44.41
N HIS A 142 2.46 11.68 -44.39
CA HIS A 142 1.70 11.50 -45.61
C HIS A 142 1.53 12.81 -46.38
N ARG A 143 1.24 13.91 -45.68
CA ARG A 143 1.13 15.25 -46.28
C ARG A 143 2.44 15.71 -46.91
N ASP A 144 3.55 15.53 -46.21
CA ASP A 144 4.88 15.91 -46.67
C ASP A 144 5.27 15.11 -47.92
N TYR A 145 4.98 13.81 -47.92
CA TYR A 145 5.16 12.96 -49.10
C TYR A 145 4.34 13.45 -50.30
N GLN A 146 3.06 13.79 -50.12
CA GLN A 146 2.22 14.34 -51.18
C GLN A 146 2.76 15.68 -51.72
N ASN A 147 3.25 16.55 -50.84
CA ASN A 147 3.85 17.83 -51.22
C ASN A 147 5.13 17.61 -52.04
N LEU A 148 6.01 16.70 -51.59
CA LEU A 148 7.24 16.36 -52.32
C LEU A 148 6.91 15.80 -53.71
N GLN A 149 5.91 14.93 -53.83
CA GLN A 149 5.45 14.43 -55.13
C GLN A 149 4.99 15.57 -56.05
N LYS A 150 4.24 16.55 -55.53
CA LYS A 150 3.79 17.71 -56.31
C LYS A 150 4.97 18.56 -56.77
N VAL A 151 5.94 18.81 -55.90
CA VAL A 151 7.17 19.57 -56.24
C VAL A 151 7.98 18.83 -57.30
N ILE A 152 8.18 17.51 -57.16
CA ILE A 152 8.91 16.74 -58.16
C ILE A 152 8.18 16.77 -59.50
N LYS A 153 6.84 16.61 -59.51
CA LYS A 153 6.04 16.68 -60.73
C LYS A 153 6.15 18.05 -61.40
N SER A 154 6.07 19.15 -60.65
CA SER A 154 6.22 20.49 -61.22
C SER A 154 7.63 20.73 -61.76
N GLN A 155 8.68 20.24 -61.09
CA GLN A 155 10.05 20.31 -61.59
C GLN A 155 10.23 19.46 -62.87
N GLN A 156 9.60 18.28 -62.94
CA GLN A 156 9.58 17.47 -64.16
C GLN A 156 8.85 18.18 -65.30
N GLU A 157 7.72 18.83 -65.03
CA GLU A 157 7.00 19.64 -66.03
C GLU A 157 7.85 20.80 -66.55
N LEU A 158 8.59 21.50 -65.68
CA LEU A 158 9.53 22.56 -66.08
C LEU A 158 10.68 22.02 -66.93
N VAL A 159 11.27 20.89 -66.56
CA VAL A 159 12.34 20.27 -67.34
C VAL A 159 11.81 19.81 -68.70
N ASN A 160 10.59 19.29 -68.76
CA ASN A 160 9.97 18.81 -70.00
C ASN A 160 9.44 19.94 -70.89
N SER A 161 9.12 21.12 -70.36
CA SER A 161 8.62 22.25 -71.14
C SER A 161 9.70 22.94 -71.97
N VAL A 162 10.97 22.85 -71.54
CA VAL A 162 12.11 23.38 -72.28
C VAL A 162 12.56 22.34 -73.32
N PRO A 163 12.67 22.69 -74.61
CA PRO A 163 13.10 21.77 -75.66
C PRO A 163 14.63 21.59 -75.63
N TRP A 164 15.15 21.00 -74.55
CA TRP A 164 16.58 20.82 -74.32
C TRP A 164 17.29 20.12 -75.48
N LYS A 165 16.61 19.19 -76.17
CA LYS A 165 17.13 18.52 -77.37
C LYS A 165 17.32 19.46 -78.57
N GLU A 166 16.54 20.51 -78.69
CA GLU A 166 16.70 21.52 -79.74
C GLU A 166 17.79 22.54 -79.37
N LEU A 167 17.91 22.86 -78.08
CA LEU A 167 18.91 23.79 -77.55
C LEU A 167 20.33 23.21 -77.55
N ILE A 168 20.51 21.94 -77.19
CA ILE A 168 21.84 21.30 -77.08
C ILE A 168 22.45 21.01 -78.47
N ASN A 169 21.62 20.78 -79.49
CA ASN A 169 22.08 20.39 -80.84
C ASN A 169 22.40 21.60 -81.76
N GLY A 170 22.69 22.78 -81.19
CA GLY A 170 23.08 23.97 -81.98
C GLY A 170 21.93 24.60 -82.77
N GLY A 171 20.68 24.46 -82.28
CA GLY A 171 19.47 24.99 -82.94
C GLY A 171 19.23 26.49 -82.75
N GLU A 172 20.24 27.28 -82.41
CA GLU A 172 20.12 28.73 -82.16
C GLU A 172 19.49 29.45 -83.34
N GLU A 173 19.83 29.06 -84.57
CA GLU A 173 19.31 29.65 -85.81
C GLU A 173 17.83 29.33 -86.06
N LYS A 174 17.37 28.11 -85.72
CA LYS A 174 15.96 27.72 -85.83
C LYS A 174 15.09 28.33 -84.75
N ILE A 175 15.63 28.51 -83.55
CA ILE A 175 14.94 29.17 -82.44
C ILE A 175 14.80 30.67 -82.73
N MET A 176 15.88 31.31 -83.19
CA MET A 176 15.84 32.71 -83.63
C MET A 176 14.88 32.93 -84.81
N GLN A 177 14.81 32.02 -85.78
CA GLN A 177 13.83 32.08 -86.87
C GLN A 177 12.38 31.94 -86.37
N LYS A 178 12.11 31.07 -85.39
CA LYS A 178 10.77 30.94 -84.79
C LYS A 178 10.36 32.20 -84.02
N ILE A 179 11.27 32.76 -83.22
CA ILE A 179 11.04 34.02 -82.50
C ILE A 179 10.83 35.17 -83.49
N GLN A 180 11.64 35.24 -84.54
CA GLN A 180 11.51 36.25 -85.59
C GLN A 180 10.19 36.12 -86.36
N ALA A 181 9.71 34.89 -86.61
CA ALA A 181 8.43 34.63 -87.24
C ALA A 181 7.25 34.99 -86.31
N GLU A 182 7.34 34.69 -85.01
CA GLU A 182 6.33 35.11 -84.03
C GLU A 182 6.31 36.63 -83.87
N CYS A 183 7.47 37.29 -83.79
CA CYS A 183 7.58 38.75 -83.78
C CYS A 183 7.02 39.37 -85.07
N GLN A 184 7.29 38.80 -86.25
CA GLN A 184 6.70 39.25 -87.52
C GLN A 184 5.19 39.06 -87.54
N SER A 185 4.67 37.97 -86.98
CA SER A 185 3.22 37.76 -86.87
C SER A 185 2.56 38.77 -85.93
N TYR A 186 3.24 39.15 -84.85
CA TYR A 186 2.79 40.16 -83.91
C TYR A 186 2.83 41.56 -84.51
N LEU A 187 3.91 41.90 -85.23
CA LEU A 187 4.05 43.14 -86.02
C LEU A 187 2.98 43.22 -87.12
N THR A 188 2.68 42.12 -87.81
CA THR A 188 1.62 42.07 -88.82
C THR A 188 0.25 42.30 -88.19
N ARG A 189 -0.02 41.74 -87.01
CA ARG A 189 -1.25 42.00 -86.26
C ARG A 189 -1.33 43.45 -85.76
N LEU A 190 -0.22 44.01 -85.30
CA LEU A 190 -0.13 45.42 -84.90
C LEU A 190 -0.35 46.37 -86.09
N ASN A 191 0.23 46.06 -87.25
CA ASN A 191 0.04 46.86 -88.47
C ASN A 191 -1.39 46.72 -89.01
N GLN A 192 -1.98 45.51 -88.99
CA GLN A 192 -3.40 45.33 -89.31
C GLN A 192 -4.33 46.03 -88.32
N PHE A 193 -3.91 46.18 -87.07
CA PHE A 193 -4.62 46.98 -86.07
C PHE A 193 -4.48 48.48 -86.35
N ALA A 194 -3.28 48.95 -86.73
CA ALA A 194 -3.03 50.33 -87.13
C ALA A 194 -3.81 50.72 -88.42
N ASP A 195 -3.87 49.83 -89.42
CA ASP A 195 -4.64 50.02 -90.66
C ASP A 195 -6.15 50.11 -90.38
N LYS A 196 -6.66 49.38 -89.38
CA LYS A 196 -8.07 49.47 -88.94
C LYS A 196 -8.39 50.77 -88.21
N VAL A 197 -7.40 51.47 -87.67
CA VAL A 197 -7.56 52.70 -86.89
C VAL A 197 -7.49 53.97 -87.76
N LYS A 198 -7.08 53.89 -89.05
CA LYS A 198 -6.93 55.03 -89.97
C LYS A 198 -6.28 56.25 -89.30
N LEU A 199 -4.99 56.14 -89.00
CA LEU A 199 -4.13 57.31 -88.89
C LEU A 199 -3.55 57.56 -90.28
N GLU A 200 -4.04 58.61 -90.95
CA GLU A 200 -3.45 59.16 -92.17
C GLU A 200 -2.14 59.86 -91.83
N ASP A 201 -1.07 59.37 -92.49
CA ASP A 201 0.19 59.98 -92.91
C ASP A 201 1.11 60.77 -91.94
N ASP A 202 2.40 60.57 -92.21
CA ASP A 202 3.60 61.31 -91.78
C ASP A 202 4.14 61.10 -90.35
N ASP A 203 4.88 59.99 -90.13
CA ASP A 203 6.21 60.00 -89.45
C ASP A 203 6.73 58.60 -89.03
N LEU A 204 6.72 57.58 -89.91
CA LEU A 204 7.41 56.31 -89.60
C LEU A 204 8.32 55.82 -90.74
N VAL A 205 9.32 56.64 -91.05
CA VAL A 205 10.58 56.12 -91.61
C VAL A 205 11.55 55.89 -90.46
N ILE A 206 11.51 54.71 -89.85
CA ILE A 206 12.68 54.21 -89.13
C ILE A 206 13.57 53.52 -90.16
N LYS A 207 14.45 54.32 -90.77
CA LYS A 207 15.60 53.82 -91.53
C LYS A 207 16.42 52.92 -90.61
N ASN A 208 16.70 51.70 -91.09
CA ASN A 208 17.78 50.88 -90.60
C ASN A 208 19.04 51.76 -90.45
N SER A 209 19.42 52.00 -89.20
CA SER A 209 20.66 52.66 -88.85
C SER A 209 21.48 51.64 -88.09
N SER A 210 22.53 51.23 -88.78
CA SER A 210 23.64 50.39 -88.39
C SER A 210 24.22 50.70 -87.02
N GLU A 211 24.80 49.64 -86.43
CA GLU A 211 26.01 49.65 -85.62
C GLU A 211 26.12 50.69 -84.49
N LYS A 212 26.05 50.18 -83.26
CA LYS A 212 26.87 50.72 -82.17
C LYS A 212 27.41 49.59 -81.31
N LYS A 213 28.66 49.20 -81.58
CA LYS A 213 29.58 48.79 -80.51
C LYS A 213 29.79 50.00 -79.59
N ILE A 214 29.74 49.78 -78.28
CA ILE A 214 30.52 50.37 -77.18
C ILE A 214 30.04 49.57 -75.95
N ASP A 215 30.75 48.55 -75.50
CA ASP A 215 31.97 48.56 -74.68
C ASP A 215 31.67 48.58 -73.17
N ASN A 216 32.56 47.86 -72.50
CA ASN A 216 32.68 47.43 -71.12
C ASN A 216 32.24 48.40 -70.02
N THR A 217 31.61 47.80 -69.00
CA THR A 217 32.00 47.79 -67.55
C THR A 217 32.69 49.07 -67.01
N PRO A 218 32.41 49.54 -65.77
CA PRO A 218 32.64 48.69 -64.59
C PRO A 218 31.79 48.96 -63.34
N GLU A 219 31.93 48.00 -62.41
CA GLU A 219 32.10 48.18 -60.96
C GLU A 219 31.10 49.06 -60.20
N ASN A 220 30.32 48.47 -59.29
CA ASN A 220 30.73 48.10 -57.92
C ASN A 220 30.32 49.21 -56.95
N SER A 221 29.52 48.83 -55.95
CA SER A 221 29.81 49.01 -54.53
C SER A 221 28.49 49.11 -53.76
N ASP A 222 28.37 48.19 -52.80
CA ASP A 222 27.96 48.48 -51.44
C ASP A 222 26.61 49.19 -51.22
N ASN A 223 25.69 48.53 -50.52
CA ASN A 223 25.80 48.65 -49.06
C ASN A 223 25.00 47.60 -48.28
N GLN A 224 25.66 47.19 -47.21
CA GLN A 224 25.24 46.38 -46.09
C GLN A 224 23.95 46.87 -45.42
N SER A 225 23.20 45.94 -44.83
CA SER A 225 22.94 45.85 -43.38
C SER A 225 21.72 44.98 -43.14
N ASN A 226 21.92 43.77 -42.57
CA ASN A 226 21.70 43.47 -41.15
C ASN A 226 20.20 43.26 -40.82
N HIS A 227 19.76 42.31 -40.00
CA HIS A 227 20.40 41.63 -38.88
C HIS A 227 19.64 40.33 -38.57
N THR A 228 20.40 39.31 -38.23
CA THR A 228 20.04 38.12 -37.45
C THR A 228 19.39 38.50 -36.11
N LYS A 229 18.39 37.73 -35.65
CA LYS A 229 18.32 37.37 -34.22
C LYS A 229 17.58 36.05 -33.97
N LEU A 230 18.38 35.01 -33.70
CA LEU A 230 18.07 33.93 -32.77
C LEU A 230 17.89 34.53 -31.36
N GLU A 231 16.92 34.05 -30.58
CA GLU A 231 17.19 33.65 -29.19
C GLU A 231 16.01 32.87 -28.59
N LYS A 232 16.39 31.74 -27.97
CA LYS A 232 15.78 31.01 -26.85
C LYS A 232 14.42 30.33 -27.02
#